data_AF-A0A6F8SP56-F1
#
_entry.id   AF-A0A6F8SP56-F1
#
_cell.length_a   1.000
_cell.length_b   1.000
_cell.length_c   1.000
_cell.angle_alpha   90.00
_cell.angle_beta   90.00
_cell.angle_gamma   90.00
#
_symmetry.space_group_name_H-M   'P 1'
#
loop_
_entity.id
_entity.type
_entity.pdbx_description
1 polymer ?
#
loop_
_entity_poly.entity_id
_entity_poly.type
_entity_poly.pdbx_seq_one_letter_code
_entity_poly.pdbx_strand_id
1 'polypeptide(L)'
;MKLTRRGFLAGAGAVAAGSAAWGLDPNRAWADEEVAEEPAGTDEAPAEEPAAPAGPVVVCEECPGACTLVLEVEDGRVAAVRGDGANPFSEGRLCLRAQALTDLWKAPEGATEDGAGGDGGNGAGGNDAASEGATTASPGRLTSPRVRRAGSDAWEDISWDRALDEIANLVKDTRDATFEESIEGVEADDEAQGETDFDEWDWSDRGGYGDDGYGDNDYGARKRPRGVPVMCTRAIGSFGGARLVAEEQFLLAKALRSWGVVNIDSEAAFGRRAFAAGVAATLGIAEPDGLWSDIANTGCLLTLGADVATSQPLSLRWIERARDAGALWIAVDPLRSASAEMADIHVPIRPGTDIAFLGGLAKYAMDNSLWQPEYVLNFTNASYLMDPAFSFDASSGAFFGWDPMTGTYDKTSWGYQTDGFDTWNMRFDGEFSWVRGEGVPAWAVPSQPRCERNITLQDPACAWVRLQEFLARYDLDTVATVCGVERSLLERAYGAFAATGAVEGAGKVLAGPGLVQHGTGAQAARAAAVVQLLLGNIGVPGGGISYLGGRCE
;
A
#
# COMPACT_ATOMS: atom_id res chain seq x y z
N MET A 1 4.73 46.66 38.33
CA MET A 1 3.32 46.96 37.97
C MET A 1 2.60 45.64 37.73
N LYS A 2 1.49 45.37 38.44
CA LYS A 2 0.69 44.15 38.24
C LYS A 2 -0.24 44.36 37.05
N LEU A 3 0.07 43.76 35.90
CA LEU A 3 -0.80 43.72 34.72
C LEU A 3 -1.94 42.73 34.99
N THR A 4 -3.17 43.23 35.03
CA THR A 4 -4.37 42.41 35.17
C THR A 4 -4.84 41.91 33.79
N ARG A 5 -5.57 40.78 33.75
CA ARG A 5 -6.12 40.18 32.52
C ARG A 5 -6.86 41.17 31.60
N ARG A 6 -7.46 42.24 32.14
CA ARG A 6 -8.08 43.33 31.37
C ARG A 6 -7.06 44.26 30.69
N GLY A 7 -5.90 44.49 31.30
CA GLY A 7 -4.81 45.26 30.69
C GLY A 7 -4.13 44.53 29.53
N PHE A 8 -4.09 43.20 29.57
CA PHE A 8 -3.58 42.38 28.47
C PHE A 8 -4.50 42.41 27.24
N LEU A 9 -5.82 42.28 27.45
CA LEU A 9 -6.80 42.32 26.35
C LEU A 9 -6.94 43.72 25.72
N ALA A 10 -6.78 44.79 26.50
CA ALA A 10 -6.74 46.15 25.96
C ALA A 10 -5.46 46.44 25.16
N GLY A 11 -4.33 45.81 25.52
CA GLY A 11 -3.07 45.90 24.76
C GLY A 11 -3.12 45.11 23.44
N ALA A 12 -3.74 43.93 23.44
CA ALA A 12 -3.91 43.11 22.24
C ALA A 12 -4.83 43.78 21.20
N GLY A 13 -5.87 44.50 21.65
CA GLY A 13 -6.75 45.26 20.75
C GLY A 13 -6.07 46.41 20.02
N ALA A 14 -5.04 47.02 20.61
CA ALA A 14 -4.28 48.10 19.98
C ALA A 14 -3.29 47.60 18.91
N VAL A 15 -2.80 46.36 19.03
CA VAL A 15 -1.91 45.74 18.03
C VAL A 15 -2.68 45.28 16.79
N ALA A 16 -3.92 44.80 16.97
CA ALA A 16 -4.81 44.42 15.86
C ALA A 16 -5.28 45.63 15.01
N ALA A 17 -5.44 46.81 15.62
CA ALA A 17 -5.77 48.02 14.88
C ALA A 17 -4.57 48.59 14.09
N GLY A 18 -3.34 48.35 14.56
CA GLY A 18 -2.12 48.76 13.87
C GLY A 18 -1.78 47.92 12.62
N SER A 19 -2.18 46.65 12.61
CA SER A 19 -1.93 45.73 11.48
C SER A 19 -2.82 46.04 10.27
N ALA A 20 -4.03 46.55 10.50
CA ALA A 20 -4.92 47.03 9.42
C ALA A 20 -4.42 48.33 8.75
N ALA A 21 -3.66 49.17 9.47
CA ALA A 21 -3.06 50.38 8.91
C ALA A 21 -1.79 50.12 8.08
N TRP A 22 -1.24 48.90 8.15
CA TRP A 22 0.00 48.48 7.46
C TRP A 22 -0.22 47.32 6.48
N GLY A 23 -1.46 46.94 6.19
CA GLY A 23 -1.80 45.99 5.12
C GLY A 23 -1.28 44.56 5.31
N LEU A 24 -0.97 44.14 6.54
CA LEU A 24 -0.55 42.78 6.85
C LEU A 24 -1.78 41.91 7.15
N ASP A 25 -2.31 41.26 6.11
CA ASP A 25 -3.30 40.19 6.23
C ASP A 25 -2.57 38.84 6.52
N PRO A 26 -2.80 38.20 7.67
CA PRO A 26 -2.15 36.93 8.01
C PRO A 26 -2.60 35.74 7.15
N ASN A 27 -3.64 35.87 6.32
CA ASN A 27 -4.02 34.85 5.34
C ASN A 27 -3.26 34.96 4.01
N ARG A 28 -2.36 35.94 3.85
CA ARG A 28 -1.62 36.17 2.61
C ARG A 28 -0.32 35.37 2.49
N ALA A 29 0.07 34.60 3.51
CA ALA A 29 1.30 33.79 3.48
C ALA A 29 1.21 32.57 2.54
N TRP A 30 0.05 32.29 1.93
CA TRP A 30 -0.24 31.13 1.08
C TRP A 30 -0.80 31.52 -0.29
N ALA A 31 -0.67 32.78 -0.69
CA ALA A 31 -1.12 33.29 -1.98
C ALA A 31 0.08 33.85 -2.76
N ASP A 32 0.47 33.09 -3.77
CA ASP A 32 1.22 33.44 -4.99
C ASP A 32 2.34 34.50 -4.85
N GLU A 33 3.59 34.04 -4.82
CA GLU A 33 4.70 34.87 -5.29
C GLU A 33 4.54 35.06 -6.81
N GLU A 34 4.14 36.27 -7.22
CA GLU A 34 4.32 36.73 -8.59
C GLU A 34 5.83 36.70 -8.91
N VAL A 35 6.28 35.62 -9.55
CA VAL A 35 7.55 35.57 -10.24
C VAL A 35 7.45 36.55 -11.40
N ALA A 36 8.27 37.60 -11.37
CA ALA A 36 8.46 38.47 -12.52
C ALA A 36 9.07 37.63 -13.66
N GLU A 37 8.25 37.27 -14.64
CA GLU A 37 8.69 36.65 -15.88
C GLU A 37 9.61 37.62 -16.64
N GLU A 38 10.90 37.31 -16.71
CA GLU A 38 11.71 37.76 -17.84
C GLU A 38 11.26 36.96 -19.08
N PRO A 39 11.03 37.61 -20.24
CA PRO A 39 10.48 36.94 -21.39
C PRO A 39 11.54 36.00 -22.00
N ALA A 40 11.42 34.71 -21.70
CA ALA A 40 12.06 33.67 -22.49
C ALA A 40 11.34 33.62 -23.84
N GLY A 41 12.03 34.07 -24.89
CA GLY A 41 11.52 34.02 -26.25
C GLY A 41 11.41 32.57 -26.74
N THR A 42 10.18 32.06 -26.80
CA THR A 42 9.79 30.93 -27.65
C THR A 42 8.41 31.23 -28.22
N ASP A 43 8.33 31.38 -29.55
CA ASP A 43 7.09 31.53 -30.33
C ASP A 43 6.27 30.21 -30.34
N GLU A 44 5.77 29.78 -29.18
CA GLU A 44 4.70 28.79 -29.10
C GLU A 44 3.52 29.40 -28.35
N ALA A 45 2.37 29.46 -29.03
CA ALA A 45 1.13 29.93 -28.42
C ALA A 45 0.81 29.08 -27.18
N PRO A 46 0.36 29.68 -26.06
CA PRO A 46 -0.06 28.90 -24.91
C PRO A 46 -1.16 27.93 -25.32
N ALA A 47 -0.99 26.65 -24.99
CA ALA A 47 -2.02 25.64 -25.21
C ALA A 47 -3.33 26.14 -24.57
N GLU A 48 -4.42 26.19 -25.36
CA GLU A 48 -5.74 26.56 -24.84
C GLU A 48 -6.06 25.72 -23.60
N GLU A 49 -6.42 26.37 -22.49
CA GLU A 49 -6.96 25.67 -21.33
C GLU A 49 -8.13 24.80 -21.78
N PRO A 50 -8.15 23.49 -21.46
CA PRO A 50 -9.23 22.61 -21.90
C PRO A 50 -10.56 23.15 -21.35
N ALA A 51 -11.53 23.34 -22.26
CA ALA A 51 -12.85 23.84 -21.90
C ALA A 51 -13.46 23.00 -20.77
N ALA A 52 -14.06 23.67 -19.78
CA ALA A 52 -14.67 23.02 -18.63
C ALA A 52 -15.67 21.93 -19.07
N PRO A 53 -15.68 20.74 -18.41
CA PRO A 53 -16.55 19.65 -18.81
C PRO A 53 -18.03 20.02 -18.67
N ALA A 54 -18.81 19.76 -19.72
CA ALA A 54 -20.23 20.10 -19.80
C ALA A 54 -21.18 19.27 -18.90
N GLY A 55 -20.67 18.44 -17.99
CA GLY A 55 -21.47 17.55 -17.14
C GLY A 55 -20.73 17.16 -15.85
N PRO A 56 -21.39 16.45 -14.91
CA PRO A 56 -20.77 16.01 -13.67
C PRO A 56 -19.54 15.14 -13.94
N VAL A 57 -18.48 15.36 -13.16
CA VAL A 57 -17.24 14.57 -13.24
C VAL A 57 -17.20 13.61 -12.05
N VAL A 58 -16.97 12.32 -12.33
CA VAL A 58 -16.82 11.28 -11.31
C VAL A 58 -15.53 10.48 -11.54
N VAL A 59 -15.03 9.81 -10.51
CA VAL A 59 -13.85 8.94 -10.62
C VAL A 59 -14.32 7.52 -10.95
N CYS A 60 -13.66 6.87 -11.90
CA CYS A 60 -13.91 5.47 -12.25
C CYS A 60 -13.59 4.55 -11.05
N GLU A 61 -14.52 3.65 -10.72
CA GLU A 61 -14.43 2.80 -9.52
C GLU A 61 -13.84 1.40 -9.79
N GLU A 62 -13.66 1.03 -11.05
CA GLU A 62 -13.26 -0.32 -11.48
C GLU A 62 -11.84 -0.72 -11.08
N CYS A 63 -10.88 0.21 -11.12
CA CYS A 63 -9.48 -0.07 -10.78
C CYS A 63 -8.79 1.14 -10.11
N PRO A 64 -7.57 0.98 -9.58
CA PRO A 64 -6.85 2.06 -8.89
C PRO A 64 -6.35 3.19 -9.79
N GLY A 65 -6.56 3.10 -11.11
CA GLY A 65 -6.07 4.11 -12.07
C GLY A 65 -6.74 5.49 -11.94
N ALA A 66 -7.85 5.61 -11.22
CA ALA A 66 -8.52 6.88 -10.92
C ALA A 66 -8.79 7.77 -12.16
N CYS A 67 -9.14 7.14 -13.29
CA CYS A 67 -9.59 7.87 -14.48
C CYS A 67 -10.85 8.66 -14.15
N THR A 68 -10.96 9.91 -14.59
CA THR A 68 -12.20 10.69 -14.42
C THR A 68 -13.10 10.57 -15.65
N LEU A 69 -14.40 10.48 -15.35
CA LEU A 69 -15.49 10.25 -16.27
C LEU A 69 -16.38 11.49 -16.25
N VAL A 70 -16.74 12.01 -17.42
CA VAL A 70 -17.78 13.04 -17.54
C VAL A 70 -19.09 12.37 -17.89
N LEU A 71 -20.12 12.64 -17.10
CA LEU A 71 -21.44 12.06 -17.23
C LEU A 71 -22.34 12.95 -18.07
N GLU A 72 -23.01 12.35 -19.04
CA GLU A 72 -24.14 12.96 -19.71
C GLU A 72 -25.42 12.50 -19.02
N VAL A 73 -26.17 13.45 -18.47
CA VAL A 73 -27.36 13.17 -17.67
C VAL A 73 -28.59 13.71 -18.39
N GLU A 74 -29.53 12.82 -18.68
CA GLU A 74 -30.83 13.12 -19.30
C GLU A 74 -31.94 12.64 -18.37
N ASP A 75 -32.90 13.51 -18.05
CA ASP A 75 -34.02 13.20 -17.14
C ASP A 75 -33.60 12.56 -15.81
N GLY A 76 -32.47 13.03 -15.26
CA GLY A 76 -31.91 12.52 -14.00
C GLY A 76 -31.26 11.14 -14.09
N ARG A 77 -31.07 10.59 -15.30
CA ARG A 77 -30.41 9.30 -15.57
C ARG A 77 -29.13 9.51 -16.37
N VAL A 78 -28.13 8.66 -16.12
CA VAL A 78 -26.89 8.66 -16.93
C VAL A 78 -27.21 8.10 -18.31
N ALA A 79 -27.13 8.94 -19.33
CA ALA A 79 -27.35 8.58 -20.73
C ALA A 79 -26.08 8.02 -21.37
N ALA A 80 -24.95 8.66 -21.09
CA ALA A 80 -23.63 8.29 -21.60
C ALA A 80 -22.50 8.68 -20.63
N VAL A 81 -21.34 8.04 -20.84
CA VAL A 81 -20.09 8.33 -20.14
C VAL A 81 -19.00 8.60 -21.17
N ARG A 82 -18.26 9.70 -20.97
CA ARG A 82 -17.06 10.04 -21.76
C ARG A 82 -15.87 10.28 -20.85
N GLY A 83 -14.66 10.20 -21.37
CA GLY A 83 -13.46 10.51 -20.59
C GLY A 83 -13.30 12.00 -20.36
N ASP A 84 -12.75 12.35 -19.21
CA ASP A 84 -12.37 13.71 -18.88
C ASP A 84 -11.00 14.05 -19.48
N GLY A 85 -10.99 14.96 -20.45
CA GLY A 85 -9.77 15.40 -21.15
C GLY A 85 -8.79 16.16 -20.26
N ALA A 86 -9.26 16.75 -19.15
CA ALA A 86 -8.41 17.47 -18.21
C ALA A 86 -7.65 16.55 -17.25
N ASN A 87 -8.01 15.26 -17.20
CA ASN A 87 -7.34 14.29 -16.34
C ASN A 87 -5.91 14.02 -16.83
N PRO A 88 -4.87 14.33 -16.04
CA PRO A 88 -3.48 14.18 -16.51
C PRO A 88 -3.06 12.72 -16.66
N PHE A 89 -3.71 11.78 -15.96
CA PHE A 89 -3.41 10.36 -16.05
C PHE A 89 -3.98 9.72 -17.33
N SER A 90 -5.27 9.97 -17.58
CA SER A 90 -6.04 9.31 -18.64
C SER A 90 -6.17 10.14 -19.92
N GLU A 91 -6.05 11.47 -19.86
CA GLU A 91 -6.16 12.40 -20.98
C GLU A 91 -7.41 12.11 -21.84
N GLY A 92 -8.56 11.90 -21.18
CA GLY A 92 -9.84 11.57 -21.81
C GLY A 92 -9.99 10.14 -22.34
N ARG A 93 -8.99 9.27 -22.20
CA ARG A 93 -9.07 7.87 -22.64
C ARG A 93 -9.72 6.99 -21.59
N LEU A 94 -10.57 6.06 -22.03
CA LEU A 94 -11.27 5.10 -21.19
C LEU A 94 -11.05 3.66 -21.67
N CYS A 95 -10.92 2.71 -20.74
CA CYS A 95 -10.92 1.29 -21.06
C CYS A 95 -12.35 0.75 -21.20
N LEU A 96 -12.48 -0.49 -21.67
CA LEU A 96 -13.79 -1.13 -21.86
C LEU A 96 -14.62 -1.20 -20.57
N ARG A 97 -14.00 -1.45 -19.41
CA ARG A 97 -14.71 -1.46 -18.12
C ARG A 97 -15.33 -0.10 -17.79
N ALA A 98 -14.56 0.98 -17.95
CA ALA A 98 -15.03 2.33 -17.72
C ALA A 98 -16.13 2.75 -18.71
N GLN A 99 -16.05 2.32 -19.98
CA GLN A 99 -17.08 2.58 -20.97
C GLN A 99 -18.38 1.83 -20.66
N ALA A 100 -18.27 0.59 -20.16
CA ALA A 100 -19.40 -0.26 -19.78
C ALA A 100 -20.14 0.20 -18.51
N LEU A 101 -19.57 1.12 -17.71
CA LEU A 101 -20.26 1.69 -16.54
C LEU A 101 -21.61 2.33 -16.88
N THR A 102 -21.75 2.87 -18.10
CA THR A 102 -23.02 3.41 -18.59
C THR A 102 -24.14 2.37 -18.51
N ASP A 103 -23.85 1.12 -18.85
CA ASP A 103 -24.84 0.03 -18.86
C ASP A 103 -25.17 -0.44 -17.43
N LEU A 104 -24.19 -0.38 -16.52
CA LEU A 104 -24.39 -0.72 -15.11
C LEU A 104 -25.22 0.32 -14.34
N TRP A 105 -25.05 1.61 -14.67
CA TRP A 105 -25.74 2.71 -13.99
C TRP A 105 -27.14 2.98 -14.52
N LYS A 106 -27.48 2.51 -15.73
CA LYS A 106 -28.83 2.55 -16.27
C LYS A 106 -29.76 1.66 -15.43
N ALA A 107 -30.71 2.30 -14.77
CA ALA A 107 -31.78 1.61 -14.06
C ALA A 107 -32.66 0.82 -15.05
N PRO A 108 -33.27 -0.31 -14.63
CA PRO A 108 -34.28 -1.01 -15.40
C PRO A 108 -35.36 -0.04 -15.91
N GLU A 109 -35.72 -0.12 -17.19
CA GLU A 109 -36.86 0.63 -17.72
C GLU A 109 -38.13 0.21 -16.95
N GLY A 110 -38.88 1.18 -16.40
CA GLY A 110 -40.12 0.94 -15.66
C GLY A 110 -40.02 0.95 -14.13
N ALA A 111 -38.86 1.27 -13.54
CA ALA A 111 -38.76 1.55 -12.10
C ALA A 111 -39.41 2.91 -11.76
N THR A 112 -40.74 2.96 -11.75
CA THR A 112 -41.51 3.99 -11.03
C THR A 112 -41.64 3.59 -9.56
N GLU A 113 -41.73 4.57 -8.66
CA GLU A 113 -41.71 4.41 -7.19
C GLU A 113 -42.79 3.49 -6.58
N ASP A 114 -43.67 2.88 -7.36
CA ASP A 114 -44.71 1.99 -6.87
C ASP A 114 -44.83 0.74 -7.75
N GLY A 115 -44.43 -0.43 -7.25
CA GLY A 115 -44.72 -1.70 -7.92
C GLY A 115 -43.80 -2.86 -7.58
N ALA A 116 -44.07 -3.54 -6.46
CA ALA A 116 -43.55 -4.86 -6.17
C ALA A 116 -44.09 -5.91 -7.16
N GLY A 117 -43.22 -6.80 -7.66
CA GLY A 117 -43.60 -8.05 -8.32
C GLY A 117 -42.92 -8.29 -9.67
N GLY A 118 -41.83 -9.05 -9.65
CA GLY A 118 -41.18 -9.58 -10.86
C GLY A 118 -40.08 -10.56 -10.51
N ASP A 119 -40.28 -11.82 -10.89
CA ASP A 119 -39.43 -12.98 -10.73
C ASP A 119 -38.13 -12.88 -11.56
N GLY A 120 -37.05 -12.39 -10.93
CA GLY A 120 -35.71 -12.41 -11.51
C GLY A 120 -35.07 -13.80 -11.46
N GLY A 121 -35.29 -14.61 -12.49
CA GLY A 121 -34.62 -15.90 -12.68
C GLY A 121 -33.11 -15.74 -12.96
N ASN A 122 -32.29 -16.51 -12.23
CA ASN A 122 -30.86 -16.64 -12.46
C ASN A 122 -30.59 -17.31 -13.82
N GLY A 123 -30.04 -16.56 -14.77
CA GLY A 123 -29.53 -17.08 -16.03
C GLY A 123 -28.11 -16.59 -16.28
N ALA A 124 -27.12 -17.43 -15.94
CA ALA A 124 -25.77 -17.30 -16.49
C ALA A 124 -25.84 -17.63 -17.99
N GLY A 125 -25.51 -16.68 -18.87
CA GLY A 125 -25.59 -16.88 -20.31
C GLY A 125 -24.73 -15.89 -21.10
N GLY A 126 -23.61 -16.39 -21.62
CA GLY A 126 -23.00 -16.07 -22.92
C GLY A 126 -22.78 -14.60 -23.31
N ASN A 127 -21.52 -14.17 -23.26
CA ASN A 127 -21.06 -12.93 -23.89
C ASN A 127 -20.80 -13.20 -25.39
N ASP A 128 -21.82 -13.02 -26.22
CA ASP A 128 -21.63 -12.96 -27.67
C ASP A 128 -21.36 -11.52 -28.11
N ALA A 129 -20.25 -11.34 -28.81
CA ALA A 129 -19.73 -10.07 -29.29
C ALA A 129 -20.56 -9.47 -30.43
N ALA A 130 -20.45 -8.14 -30.53
CA ALA A 130 -20.79 -7.31 -31.68
C ALA A 130 -22.29 -7.08 -31.95
N SER A 131 -22.86 -6.07 -31.29
CA SER A 131 -23.95 -5.28 -31.87
C SER A 131 -23.83 -3.81 -31.46
N GLU A 132 -23.83 -2.94 -32.45
CA GLU A 132 -23.95 -1.49 -32.33
C GLU A 132 -25.12 -1.12 -31.39
N GLY A 133 -24.85 -0.31 -30.36
CA GLY A 133 -25.84 0.56 -29.72
C GLY A 133 -27.02 -0.06 -28.98
N ALA A 134 -26.97 -1.33 -28.54
CA ALA A 134 -28.03 -1.92 -27.73
C ALA A 134 -27.79 -1.66 -26.24
N THR A 135 -28.47 -0.65 -25.70
CA THR A 135 -28.51 -0.30 -24.27
C THR A 135 -29.22 -1.38 -23.46
N THR A 136 -28.49 -2.14 -22.65
CA THR A 136 -29.10 -3.06 -21.68
C THR A 136 -29.27 -2.35 -20.35
N ALA A 137 -30.51 -2.15 -19.91
CA ALA A 137 -30.80 -1.70 -18.56
C ALA A 137 -30.32 -2.77 -17.56
N SER A 138 -29.62 -2.40 -16.47
CA SER A 138 -29.00 -3.36 -15.55
C SER A 138 -30.05 -4.16 -14.76
N PRO A 139 -30.41 -5.39 -15.20
CA PRO A 139 -31.53 -6.12 -14.63
C PRO A 139 -31.16 -6.76 -13.27
N GLY A 140 -29.85 -6.85 -12.98
CA GLY A 140 -29.32 -7.35 -11.72
C GLY A 140 -29.22 -6.28 -10.61
N ARG A 141 -29.55 -5.02 -10.89
CA ARG A 141 -29.46 -3.95 -9.88
C ARG A 141 -30.53 -4.14 -8.80
N LEU A 142 -30.09 -4.24 -7.54
CA LEU A 142 -31.00 -4.34 -6.41
C LEU A 142 -31.75 -3.01 -6.21
N THR A 143 -33.07 -3.07 -6.13
CA THR A 143 -33.96 -1.90 -5.96
C THR A 143 -34.48 -1.71 -4.54
N SER A 144 -34.46 -2.78 -3.74
CA SER A 144 -35.02 -2.83 -2.39
C SER A 144 -34.22 -3.79 -1.49
N PRO A 145 -34.24 -3.58 -0.17
CA PRO A 145 -33.76 -4.58 0.78
C PRO A 145 -34.51 -5.90 0.62
N ARG A 146 -33.76 -6.99 0.66
CA ARG A 146 -34.29 -8.35 0.57
C ARG A 146 -33.76 -9.19 1.72
N VAL A 147 -34.61 -10.09 2.21
CA VAL A 147 -34.24 -11.04 3.26
C VAL A 147 -34.51 -12.46 2.80
N ARG A 148 -33.58 -13.36 3.11
CA ARG A 148 -33.76 -14.80 2.94
C ARG A 148 -33.92 -15.42 4.31
N ARG A 149 -35.11 -15.95 4.59
CA ARG A 149 -35.44 -16.54 5.89
C ARG A 149 -34.71 -17.88 6.08
N ALA A 150 -34.38 -18.23 7.32
CA ALA A 150 -33.74 -19.50 7.64
C ALA A 150 -34.57 -20.69 7.11
N GLY A 151 -33.93 -21.56 6.33
CA GLY A 151 -34.60 -22.69 5.67
C GLY A 151 -35.34 -22.36 4.38
N SER A 152 -35.41 -21.10 3.96
CA SER A 152 -36.00 -20.69 2.67
C SER A 152 -34.98 -20.78 1.53
N ASP A 153 -35.46 -21.01 0.31
CA ASP A 153 -34.75 -20.83 -0.96
C ASP A 153 -35.17 -19.56 -1.72
N ALA A 154 -36.18 -18.84 -1.22
CA ALA A 154 -36.73 -17.62 -1.81
C ALA A 154 -36.34 -16.36 -1.03
N TRP A 155 -36.28 -15.24 -1.76
CA TRP A 155 -36.12 -13.87 -1.24
C TRP A 155 -37.47 -13.23 -0.95
N GLU A 156 -37.55 -12.47 0.14
CA GLU A 156 -38.68 -11.61 0.53
C GLU A 156 -38.22 -10.14 0.43
N ASP A 157 -38.92 -9.30 -0.33
CA ASP A 157 -38.70 -7.85 -0.30
C ASP A 157 -39.24 -7.27 1.01
N ILE A 158 -38.43 -6.44 1.67
CA ILE A 158 -38.79 -5.79 2.94
C ILE A 158 -38.47 -4.29 2.89
N SER A 159 -39.13 -3.51 3.75
CA SER A 159 -38.81 -2.09 3.92
C SER A 159 -37.43 -1.88 4.53
N TRP A 160 -36.81 -0.72 4.28
CA TRP A 160 -35.57 -0.30 4.93
C TRP A 160 -35.64 -0.31 6.46
N ASP A 161 -36.70 0.23 7.06
CA ASP A 161 -36.85 0.27 8.53
C ASP A 161 -36.79 -1.14 9.13
N ARG A 162 -37.59 -2.07 8.57
CA ARG A 162 -37.56 -3.48 8.96
C ARG A 162 -36.18 -4.12 8.77
N ALA A 163 -35.49 -3.86 7.67
CA ALA A 163 -34.16 -4.40 7.43
C ALA A 163 -33.15 -3.92 8.49
N LEU A 164 -33.16 -2.61 8.77
CA LEU A 164 -32.27 -2.01 9.76
C LEU A 164 -32.58 -2.50 11.18
N ASP A 165 -33.84 -2.60 11.56
CA ASP A 165 -34.26 -3.11 12.87
C ASP A 165 -33.87 -4.58 13.06
N GLU A 166 -34.12 -5.43 12.05
CA GLU A 166 -33.76 -6.85 12.12
C GLU A 166 -32.23 -7.02 12.21
N ILE A 167 -31.44 -6.27 11.43
CA ILE A 167 -29.97 -6.30 11.49
C ILE A 167 -29.47 -5.79 12.84
N ALA A 168 -29.99 -4.67 13.33
CA ALA A 168 -29.56 -4.07 14.60
C ALA A 168 -29.81 -5.00 15.78
N ASN A 169 -30.98 -5.67 15.82
CA ASN A 169 -31.29 -6.66 16.84
C ASN A 169 -30.32 -7.85 16.79
N LEU A 170 -30.04 -8.40 15.60
CA LEU A 170 -29.08 -9.50 15.45
C LEU A 170 -27.66 -9.12 15.88
N VAL A 171 -27.20 -7.93 15.50
CA VAL A 171 -25.88 -7.40 15.90
C VAL A 171 -25.83 -7.25 17.42
N LYS A 172 -26.86 -6.64 18.01
CA LYS A 172 -26.93 -6.42 19.46
C LYS A 172 -26.97 -7.74 20.22
N ASP A 173 -27.84 -8.66 19.86
CA ASP A 173 -28.00 -9.94 20.53
C ASP A 173 -26.72 -10.78 20.44
N THR A 174 -26.08 -10.79 19.27
CA THR A 174 -24.80 -11.49 19.06
C THR A 174 -23.71 -10.85 19.90
N ARG A 175 -23.60 -9.51 19.88
CA ARG A 175 -22.61 -8.78 20.66
C ARG A 175 -22.79 -9.05 22.15
N ASP A 176 -23.98 -8.83 22.71
CA ASP A 176 -24.24 -9.01 24.14
C ASP A 176 -23.99 -10.45 24.61
N ALA A 177 -24.23 -11.44 23.76
CA ALA A 177 -23.94 -12.84 24.07
C ALA A 177 -22.46 -13.24 23.98
N THR A 178 -21.63 -12.45 23.28
CA THR A 178 -20.25 -12.84 22.92
C THR A 178 -19.20 -11.78 23.23
N PHE A 179 -19.59 -10.70 23.91
CA PHE A 179 -18.68 -9.61 24.24
C PHE A 179 -17.75 -10.01 25.38
N GLU A 180 -16.46 -9.97 25.11
CA GLU A 180 -15.40 -10.21 26.06
C GLU A 180 -14.88 -8.88 26.60
N GLU A 181 -15.10 -8.62 27.89
CA GLU A 181 -14.56 -7.42 28.53
C GLU A 181 -13.07 -7.55 28.85
N SER A 182 -12.62 -8.74 29.23
CA SER A 182 -11.23 -9.04 29.58
C SER A 182 -10.84 -10.46 29.17
N ILE A 183 -9.53 -10.73 29.08
CA ILE A 183 -9.01 -12.06 28.75
C ILE A 183 -9.17 -13.01 29.95
N GLU A 184 -9.77 -14.17 29.71
CA GLU A 184 -9.71 -15.32 30.62
C GLU A 184 -8.30 -15.95 30.54
N GLY A 185 -7.41 -15.62 31.47
CA GLY A 185 -6.08 -16.23 31.58
C GLY A 185 -6.07 -17.53 32.39
N VAL A 186 -5.07 -18.39 32.13
CA VAL A 186 -4.71 -19.54 32.99
C VAL A 186 -4.19 -19.00 34.33
N GLU A 187 -4.53 -19.65 35.45
CA GLU A 187 -3.94 -19.34 36.76
C GLU A 187 -2.41 -19.36 36.63
N ALA A 188 -1.76 -18.24 36.94
CA ALA A 188 -0.32 -18.27 37.15
C ALA A 188 -0.09 -19.19 38.36
N ASP A 189 0.73 -20.23 38.21
CA ASP A 189 1.14 -21.05 39.34
C ASP A 189 1.59 -20.12 40.48
N ASP A 190 1.00 -20.27 41.66
CA ASP A 190 1.12 -19.40 42.85
C ASP A 190 2.58 -19.17 43.33
N GLU A 191 3.58 -19.79 42.71
CA GLU A 191 5.00 -19.62 43.02
C GLU A 191 5.69 -18.44 42.30
N ALA A 192 5.02 -17.79 41.34
CA ALA A 192 5.57 -16.63 40.62
C ALA A 192 4.96 -15.29 41.06
N GLN A 193 4.64 -15.13 42.35
CA GLN A 193 4.34 -13.82 42.96
C GLN A 193 5.60 -12.95 43.01
N GLY A 194 5.97 -12.39 41.87
CA GLY A 194 6.50 -11.03 41.79
C GLY A 194 5.36 -10.15 41.32
N GLU A 195 4.85 -9.29 42.20
CA GLU A 195 3.94 -8.21 41.83
C GLU A 195 4.53 -7.48 40.62
N THR A 196 3.92 -7.62 39.45
CA THR A 196 4.12 -6.68 38.36
C THR A 196 2.78 -5.97 38.24
N ASP A 197 2.75 -4.77 38.81
CA ASP A 197 1.61 -3.87 38.72
C ASP A 197 1.35 -3.54 37.23
N PHE A 198 0.13 -3.16 36.85
CA PHE A 198 -0.19 -2.80 35.45
C PHE A 198 0.73 -1.67 34.93
N ASP A 199 1.23 -0.83 35.84
CA ASP A 199 2.16 0.26 35.59
C ASP A 199 3.64 -0.17 35.45
N GLU A 200 3.99 -1.41 35.82
CA GLU A 200 5.34 -1.99 35.70
C GLU A 200 5.52 -2.87 34.45
N TRP A 201 4.44 -3.10 33.68
CA TRP A 201 4.55 -3.80 32.40
C TRP A 201 5.34 -2.95 31.40
N ASP A 202 6.46 -3.50 30.91
CA ASP A 202 7.32 -2.81 29.96
C ASP A 202 6.64 -2.67 28.59
N TRP A 203 5.99 -1.53 28.38
CA TRP A 203 5.39 -1.14 27.10
C TRP A 203 6.41 -0.84 26.01
N SER A 204 7.72 -0.84 26.31
CA SER A 204 8.78 -0.68 25.29
C SER A 204 9.00 -1.94 24.47
N ASP A 205 8.52 -3.10 24.95
CA ASP A 205 8.47 -4.37 24.21
C ASP A 205 7.32 -4.41 23.19
N ARG A 206 6.99 -3.25 22.60
CA ARG A 206 6.30 -3.23 21.31
C ARG A 206 7.26 -3.89 20.34
N GLY A 207 7.02 -5.18 20.09
CA GLY A 207 7.55 -5.86 18.92
C GLY A 207 7.45 -4.87 17.77
N GLY A 208 8.61 -4.52 17.21
CA GLY A 208 8.67 -3.64 16.05
C GLY A 208 7.70 -4.15 14.99
N TYR A 209 7.25 -3.24 14.11
CA TYR A 209 6.42 -3.57 12.95
C TYR A 209 6.80 -4.95 12.41
N GLY A 210 5.92 -5.94 12.63
CA GLY A 210 6.12 -7.28 12.13
C GLY A 210 6.14 -7.22 10.60
N ASP A 211 6.82 -8.18 9.99
CA ASP A 211 6.90 -8.35 8.53
C ASP A 211 5.53 -8.76 7.90
N ASP A 212 4.43 -8.66 8.65
CA ASP A 212 3.03 -8.80 8.23
C ASP A 212 2.27 -7.46 8.21
N GLY A 213 2.92 -6.34 8.53
CA GLY A 213 2.30 -5.00 8.52
C GLY A 213 1.27 -4.77 9.63
N TYR A 214 1.10 -5.76 10.51
CA TYR A 214 0.57 -5.59 11.85
C TYR A 214 1.77 -5.73 12.81
N GLY A 215 1.65 -5.27 14.05
CA GLY A 215 2.56 -5.80 15.07
C GLY A 215 2.45 -7.31 15.04
N ASP A 216 3.55 -8.04 15.31
CA ASP A 216 3.53 -9.45 15.62
C ASP A 216 2.64 -9.63 16.87
N ASN A 217 1.33 -9.61 16.63
CA ASN A 217 0.27 -9.70 17.61
C ASN A 217 -0.05 -11.17 17.82
N ASP A 218 0.91 -12.07 17.57
CA ASP A 218 0.95 -13.40 18.18
C ASP A 218 1.23 -13.28 19.69
N TYR A 219 0.36 -12.49 20.33
CA TYR A 219 -0.04 -12.59 21.71
C TYR A 219 -0.84 -13.89 21.97
N GLY A 220 -0.80 -14.88 21.06
CA GLY A 220 -1.43 -16.19 21.21
C GLY A 220 -0.57 -17.17 22.02
N ALA A 221 0.75 -16.99 22.03
CA ALA A 221 1.68 -17.86 22.76
C ALA A 221 2.26 -17.26 24.05
N ARG A 222 2.14 -15.94 24.26
CA ARG A 222 2.61 -15.30 25.50
C ARG A 222 1.49 -15.26 26.53
N LYS A 223 1.76 -15.81 27.72
CA LYS A 223 0.89 -15.79 28.91
C LYS A 223 0.37 -14.37 29.14
N ARG A 224 -0.82 -14.04 28.65
CA ARG A 224 -1.44 -12.74 28.90
C ARG A 224 -1.81 -12.68 30.39
N PRO A 225 -1.52 -11.59 31.10
CA PRO A 225 -2.04 -11.40 32.45
C PRO A 225 -3.57 -11.51 32.41
N ARG A 226 -4.14 -12.32 33.29
CA ARG A 226 -5.59 -12.42 33.45
C ARG A 226 -6.14 -11.04 33.83
N GLY A 227 -7.29 -10.65 33.25
CA GLY A 227 -7.94 -9.38 33.57
C GLY A 227 -7.51 -8.17 32.72
N VAL A 228 -6.64 -8.35 31.72
CA VAL A 228 -6.37 -7.29 30.72
C VAL A 228 -7.66 -6.99 29.94
N PRO A 229 -8.16 -5.75 29.96
CA PRO A 229 -9.36 -5.38 29.21
C PRO A 229 -9.12 -5.51 27.70
N VAL A 230 -10.03 -6.19 27.00
CA VAL A 230 -10.01 -6.33 25.53
C VAL A 230 -11.22 -5.71 24.84
N MET A 231 -12.37 -5.64 25.53
CA MET A 231 -13.59 -4.97 25.07
C MET A 231 -13.97 -5.31 23.62
N CYS A 232 -14.05 -6.61 23.31
CA CYS A 232 -14.19 -7.08 21.94
C CYS A 232 -15.23 -8.20 21.76
N THR A 233 -15.69 -8.40 20.53
CA THR A 233 -16.44 -9.59 20.09
C THR A 233 -15.77 -10.18 18.84
N ARG A 234 -15.59 -11.51 18.86
CA ARG A 234 -15.06 -12.30 17.74
C ARG A 234 -16.15 -13.01 16.95
N ALA A 235 -17.41 -12.93 17.38
CA ALA A 235 -18.53 -13.62 16.73
C ALA A 235 -19.08 -12.87 15.51
N ILE A 236 -18.70 -11.60 15.35
CA ILE A 236 -19.08 -10.75 14.22
C ILE A 236 -17.84 -10.54 13.35
N GLY A 237 -18.02 -10.63 12.03
CA GLY A 237 -16.98 -10.32 11.05
C GLY A 237 -17.50 -9.38 9.97
N SER A 238 -16.61 -8.58 9.41
CA SER A 238 -16.88 -7.69 8.27
C SER A 238 -15.82 -7.91 7.20
N PHE A 239 -16.25 -8.07 5.96
CA PHE A 239 -15.37 -8.18 4.79
C PHE A 239 -15.74 -7.12 3.75
N GLY A 240 -14.74 -6.38 3.28
CA GLY A 240 -14.83 -5.51 2.11
C GLY A 240 -14.41 -4.07 2.41
N GLY A 241 -14.75 -3.21 1.45
CA GLY A 241 -14.71 -1.76 1.59
C GLY A 241 -13.92 -1.07 0.50
N ALA A 242 -13.11 -1.78 -0.29
CA ALA A 242 -12.22 -1.14 -1.27
C ALA A 242 -12.99 -0.35 -2.34
N ARG A 243 -14.26 -0.67 -2.64
CA ARG A 243 -15.13 0.10 -3.55
C ARG A 243 -15.80 1.32 -2.91
N LEU A 244 -15.93 1.36 -1.59
CA LEU A 244 -16.52 2.50 -0.88
C LEU A 244 -15.60 3.72 -0.95
N VAL A 245 -16.17 4.92 -0.84
CA VAL A 245 -15.36 6.13 -0.69
C VAL A 245 -14.68 6.16 0.69
N ALA A 246 -13.61 6.94 0.83
CA ALA A 246 -12.79 6.95 2.03
C ALA A 246 -13.61 7.31 3.29
N GLU A 247 -14.58 8.21 3.15
CA GLU A 247 -15.50 8.64 4.20
C GLU A 247 -16.38 7.48 4.68
N GLU A 248 -16.92 6.68 3.77
CA GLU A 248 -17.74 5.51 4.09
C GLU A 248 -16.92 4.41 4.77
N GLN A 249 -15.71 4.14 4.25
CA GLN A 249 -14.78 3.19 4.88
C GLN A 249 -14.45 3.61 6.32
N PHE A 250 -14.19 4.91 6.53
CA PHE A 250 -13.90 5.46 7.85
C PHE A 250 -15.09 5.34 8.81
N LEU A 251 -16.30 5.66 8.34
CA LEU A 251 -17.51 5.53 9.15
C LEU A 251 -17.81 4.07 9.51
N LEU A 252 -17.66 3.15 8.56
CA LEU A 252 -17.86 1.72 8.78
C LEU A 252 -16.85 1.16 9.78
N ALA A 253 -15.56 1.48 9.61
CA ALA A 253 -14.50 1.06 10.53
C ALA A 253 -14.75 1.59 11.95
N LYS A 254 -15.16 2.86 12.09
CA LYS A 254 -15.52 3.44 13.38
C LYS A 254 -16.70 2.72 14.03
N ALA A 255 -17.77 2.45 13.27
CA ALA A 255 -18.95 1.77 13.80
C ALA A 255 -18.59 0.36 14.31
N LEU A 256 -17.95 -0.46 13.47
CA LEU A 256 -17.56 -1.83 13.81
C LEU A 256 -16.62 -1.89 15.02
N ARG A 257 -15.58 -1.03 15.05
CA ARG A 257 -14.66 -0.95 16.18
C ARG A 257 -15.36 -0.48 17.46
N SER A 258 -16.31 0.45 17.37
CA SER A 258 -17.08 0.90 18.56
C SER A 258 -17.96 -0.20 19.14
N TRP A 259 -18.40 -1.15 18.31
CA TRP A 259 -19.13 -2.35 18.76
C TRP A 259 -18.21 -3.44 19.30
N GLY A 260 -16.89 -3.26 19.25
CA GLY A 260 -15.88 -4.23 19.68
C GLY A 260 -15.52 -5.28 18.63
N VAL A 261 -15.94 -5.12 17.37
CA VAL A 261 -15.63 -6.08 16.31
C VAL A 261 -14.13 -6.05 16.00
N VAL A 262 -13.49 -7.22 16.03
CA VAL A 262 -12.05 -7.36 15.72
C VAL A 262 -11.78 -8.00 14.36
N ASN A 263 -12.70 -8.82 13.86
CA ASN A 263 -12.60 -9.50 12.57
C ASN A 263 -13.06 -8.56 11.45
N ILE A 264 -12.19 -7.63 11.06
CA ILE A 264 -12.45 -6.66 9.99
C ILE A 264 -11.37 -6.84 8.93
N ASP A 265 -11.76 -7.20 7.72
CA ASP A 265 -10.85 -7.30 6.59
C ASP A 265 -11.45 -6.73 5.30
N SER A 266 -10.62 -6.56 4.28
CA SER A 266 -11.00 -6.04 2.96
C SER A 266 -10.27 -6.79 1.85
N GLU A 267 -10.54 -6.39 0.61
CA GLU A 267 -9.87 -6.87 -0.59
C GLU A 267 -8.34 -6.71 -0.53
N ALA A 268 -7.83 -5.79 0.30
CA ALA A 268 -6.39 -5.61 0.54
C ALA A 268 -5.70 -6.87 1.10
N ALA A 269 -6.43 -7.77 1.75
CA ALA A 269 -5.90 -9.06 2.20
C ALA A 269 -5.36 -9.91 1.05
N PHE A 270 -5.90 -9.75 -0.17
CA PHE A 270 -5.57 -10.57 -1.34
C PHE A 270 -4.34 -10.05 -2.11
N GLY A 271 -3.24 -9.80 -1.40
CA GLY A 271 -1.92 -9.54 -1.97
C GLY A 271 -1.34 -8.16 -1.62
N ARG A 272 -2.16 -7.10 -1.58
CA ARG A 272 -1.68 -5.75 -1.22
C ARG A 272 -1.05 -5.73 0.18
N ARG A 273 -1.65 -6.42 1.16
CA ARG A 273 -1.09 -6.54 2.52
C ARG A 273 0.30 -7.17 2.51
N ALA A 274 0.49 -8.27 1.76
CA ALA A 274 1.78 -8.95 1.69
C ALA A 274 2.86 -8.10 0.98
N PHE A 275 2.48 -7.41 -0.10
CA PHE A 275 3.37 -6.43 -0.74
C PHE A 275 3.78 -5.33 0.23
N ALA A 276 2.78 -4.67 0.84
CA ALA A 276 2.97 -3.57 1.77
C ALA A 276 3.87 -3.96 2.95
N ALA A 277 3.68 -5.14 3.51
CA ALA A 277 4.48 -5.62 4.64
C ALA A 277 5.97 -5.75 4.25
N GLY A 278 6.27 -6.38 3.10
CA GLY A 278 7.65 -6.53 2.63
C GLY A 278 8.30 -5.20 2.24
N VAL A 279 7.55 -4.32 1.54
CA VAL A 279 8.09 -3.01 1.13
C VAL A 279 8.27 -2.08 2.32
N ALA A 280 7.33 -2.04 3.27
CA ALA A 280 7.47 -1.25 4.50
C ALA A 280 8.63 -1.74 5.37
N ALA A 281 8.86 -3.05 5.47
CA ALA A 281 10.02 -3.61 6.18
C ALA A 281 11.37 -3.25 5.54
N THR A 282 11.38 -2.75 4.29
CA THR A 282 12.60 -2.37 3.56
C THR A 282 12.77 -0.86 3.45
N LEU A 283 11.70 -0.14 3.14
CA LEU A 283 11.71 1.29 2.81
C LEU A 283 11.03 2.16 3.87
N GLY A 284 10.40 1.57 4.88
CA GLY A 284 9.64 2.26 5.92
C GLY A 284 8.26 2.76 5.48
N ILE A 285 7.91 2.61 4.20
CA ILE A 285 6.62 3.04 3.61
C ILE A 285 6.05 1.87 2.81
N ALA A 286 4.75 1.60 2.98
CA ALA A 286 4.05 0.49 2.34
C ALA A 286 3.86 0.65 0.81
N GLU A 287 3.75 1.89 0.36
CA GLU A 287 3.60 2.27 -1.05
C GLU A 287 4.55 3.47 -1.30
N PRO A 288 5.81 3.21 -1.66
CA PRO A 288 6.86 4.24 -1.75
C PRO A 288 6.70 5.16 -2.97
N ASP A 289 5.88 4.76 -3.96
CA ASP A 289 5.68 5.46 -5.22
C ASP A 289 4.25 6.00 -5.34
N GLY A 290 4.10 7.22 -5.87
CA GLY A 290 2.81 7.90 -5.91
C GLY A 290 2.10 7.99 -7.27
N LEU A 291 2.82 7.94 -8.41
CA LEU A 291 2.24 8.35 -9.71
C LEU A 291 2.50 7.35 -10.84
N TRP A 292 1.43 6.83 -11.44
CA TRP A 292 1.50 5.95 -12.61
C TRP A 292 2.08 6.64 -13.85
N SER A 293 1.86 7.95 -14.01
CA SER A 293 2.40 8.72 -15.13
C SER A 293 3.92 8.77 -15.15
N ASP A 294 4.55 8.57 -13.99
CA ASP A 294 6.01 8.55 -13.84
C ASP A 294 6.65 7.32 -14.53
N ILE A 295 5.87 6.31 -14.92
CA ILE A 295 6.34 5.21 -15.77
C ILE A 295 7.01 5.75 -17.04
N ALA A 296 6.52 6.87 -17.60
CA ALA A 296 7.11 7.45 -18.83
C ALA A 296 8.57 7.90 -18.67
N ASN A 297 9.05 8.10 -17.44
CA ASN A 297 10.43 8.53 -17.16
C ASN A 297 11.39 7.34 -16.95
N THR A 298 10.90 6.10 -16.97
CA THR A 298 11.75 4.93 -16.71
C THR A 298 12.63 4.61 -17.91
N GLY A 299 13.87 4.19 -17.66
CA GLY A 299 14.77 3.62 -18.69
C GLY A 299 14.61 2.11 -18.85
N CYS A 300 14.05 1.43 -17.85
CA CYS A 300 13.72 0.01 -17.92
C CYS A 300 12.58 -0.35 -16.98
N LEU A 301 11.51 -0.92 -17.53
CA LEU A 301 10.34 -1.36 -16.79
C LEU A 301 10.42 -2.87 -16.53
N LEU A 302 10.28 -3.27 -15.27
CA LEU A 302 10.19 -4.67 -14.85
C LEU A 302 8.80 -4.95 -14.26
N THR A 303 7.98 -5.69 -14.98
CA THR A 303 6.70 -6.21 -14.48
C THR A 303 6.90 -7.60 -13.86
N LEU A 304 6.49 -7.79 -12.61
CA LEU A 304 6.65 -9.03 -11.83
C LEU A 304 5.28 -9.60 -11.45
N GLY A 305 4.90 -10.74 -12.04
CA GLY A 305 3.64 -11.40 -11.73
C GLY A 305 2.40 -10.51 -11.96
N ALA A 306 2.46 -9.67 -13.00
CA ALA A 306 1.46 -8.66 -13.31
C ALA A 306 1.17 -8.61 -14.82
N ASP A 307 -0.11 -8.70 -15.19
CA ASP A 307 -0.57 -8.40 -16.56
C ASP A 307 -1.21 -7.01 -16.61
N VAL A 308 -0.37 -5.96 -16.71
CA VAL A 308 -0.80 -4.55 -16.80
C VAL A 308 -1.72 -4.28 -17.97
N ALA A 309 -1.48 -4.92 -19.12
CA ALA A 309 -2.25 -4.71 -20.33
C ALA A 309 -3.73 -5.04 -20.14
N THR A 310 -4.04 -6.10 -19.38
CA THR A 310 -5.41 -6.53 -19.11
C THR A 310 -5.98 -5.88 -17.84
N SER A 311 -5.19 -5.86 -16.77
CA SER A 311 -5.66 -5.41 -15.45
C SER A 311 -5.73 -3.88 -15.33
N GLN A 312 -4.81 -3.14 -15.93
CA GLN A 312 -4.74 -1.68 -15.88
C GLN A 312 -4.34 -1.10 -17.26
N PRO A 313 -5.18 -1.27 -18.29
CA PRO A 313 -4.85 -0.95 -19.68
C PRO A 313 -4.45 0.51 -19.91
N LEU A 314 -4.93 1.44 -19.07
CA LEU A 314 -4.56 2.84 -19.20
C LEU A 314 -3.08 3.09 -18.87
N SER A 315 -2.46 2.25 -18.05
CA SER A 315 -1.03 2.35 -17.75
C SER A 315 -0.16 2.06 -18.98
N LEU A 316 -0.65 1.30 -19.97
CA LEU A 316 0.07 0.99 -21.20
C LEU A 316 0.53 2.25 -21.95
N ARG A 317 -0.26 3.33 -21.92
CA ARG A 317 0.13 4.57 -22.59
C ARG A 317 1.45 5.15 -22.06
N TRP A 318 1.70 5.01 -20.76
CA TRP A 318 2.88 5.51 -20.10
C TRP A 318 4.06 4.58 -20.34
N ILE A 319 3.79 3.27 -20.43
CA ILE A 319 4.76 2.27 -20.87
C ILE A 319 5.19 2.55 -22.32
N GLU A 320 4.26 2.79 -23.24
CA GLU A 320 4.60 3.12 -24.63
C GLU A 320 5.35 4.44 -24.74
N ARG A 321 4.99 5.48 -23.95
CA ARG A 321 5.78 6.73 -23.88
C ARG A 321 7.23 6.48 -23.43
N ALA A 322 7.44 5.61 -22.44
CA ALA A 322 8.78 5.22 -22.02
C ALA A 322 9.53 4.49 -23.15
N ARG A 323 8.85 3.57 -23.85
CA ARG A 323 9.43 2.81 -24.98
C ARG A 323 9.76 3.69 -26.17
N ASP A 324 8.92 4.67 -26.49
CA ASP A 324 9.21 5.70 -27.51
C ASP A 324 10.46 6.52 -27.15
N ALA A 325 10.70 6.73 -25.85
CA ALA A 325 11.92 7.34 -25.32
C ALA A 325 13.13 6.39 -25.23
N GLY A 326 12.97 5.12 -25.62
CA GLY A 326 14.04 4.11 -25.66
C GLY A 326 14.08 3.16 -24.47
N ALA A 327 13.10 3.19 -23.57
CA ALA A 327 13.03 2.27 -22.45
C ALA A 327 12.78 0.82 -22.91
N LEU A 328 13.33 -0.14 -22.16
CA LEU A 328 13.02 -1.57 -22.34
C LEU A 328 11.91 -2.01 -21.39
N TRP A 329 11.04 -2.90 -21.84
CA TRP A 329 10.04 -3.56 -21.00
C TRP A 329 10.33 -5.05 -20.85
N ILE A 330 10.52 -5.47 -19.60
CA ILE A 330 10.71 -6.86 -19.18
C ILE A 330 9.45 -7.35 -18.45
N ALA A 331 8.85 -8.41 -18.94
CA ALA A 331 7.74 -9.10 -18.31
C ALA A 331 8.21 -10.43 -17.71
N VAL A 332 8.11 -10.56 -16.38
CA VAL A 332 8.39 -11.80 -15.65
C VAL A 332 7.06 -12.40 -15.24
N ASP A 333 6.62 -13.40 -15.99
CA ASP A 333 5.28 -14.00 -15.87
C ASP A 333 5.33 -15.45 -16.36
N PRO A 334 4.84 -16.44 -15.60
CA PRO A 334 4.77 -17.83 -16.06
C PRO A 334 3.94 -18.00 -17.35
N LEU A 335 2.97 -17.12 -17.59
CA LEU A 335 2.12 -17.15 -18.77
C LEU A 335 2.63 -16.15 -19.81
N ARG A 336 2.39 -16.45 -21.09
CA ARG A 336 2.47 -15.45 -22.15
C ARG A 336 1.20 -14.60 -22.13
N SER A 337 1.08 -13.76 -21.10
CA SER A 337 0.00 -12.78 -20.89
C SER A 337 0.02 -11.68 -21.96
N ALA A 338 -1.01 -10.83 -21.98
CA ALA A 338 -1.06 -9.72 -22.95
C ALA A 338 0.15 -8.77 -22.76
N SER A 339 0.53 -8.51 -21.51
CA SER A 339 1.75 -7.77 -21.18
C SER A 339 3.02 -8.47 -21.67
N ALA A 340 3.14 -9.78 -21.45
CA ALA A 340 4.30 -10.54 -21.90
C ALA A 340 4.41 -10.61 -23.44
N GLU A 341 3.30 -10.58 -24.16
CA GLU A 341 3.28 -10.51 -25.62
C GLU A 341 3.72 -9.14 -26.16
N MET A 342 3.45 -8.07 -25.42
CA MET A 342 3.85 -6.70 -25.78
C MET A 342 5.28 -6.33 -25.36
N ALA A 343 5.78 -6.94 -24.29
CA ALA A 343 7.09 -6.67 -23.71
C ALA A 343 8.25 -7.05 -24.65
N ASP A 344 9.38 -6.35 -24.50
CA ASP A 344 10.58 -6.59 -25.31
C ASP A 344 11.32 -7.88 -24.86
N ILE A 345 11.21 -8.22 -23.57
CA ILE A 345 11.74 -9.45 -22.99
C ILE A 345 10.65 -10.11 -22.12
N HIS A 346 10.23 -11.32 -22.49
CA HIS A 346 9.40 -12.18 -21.64
C HIS A 346 10.27 -13.24 -20.96
N VAL A 347 10.19 -13.31 -19.63
CA VAL A 347 10.86 -14.30 -18.79
C VAL A 347 9.80 -15.25 -18.21
N PRO A 348 9.60 -16.45 -18.78
CA PRO A 348 8.60 -17.41 -18.34
C PRO A 348 9.08 -18.21 -17.12
N ILE A 349 9.07 -17.59 -15.94
CA ILE A 349 9.52 -18.24 -14.70
C ILE A 349 8.55 -19.32 -14.23
N ARG A 350 9.05 -20.32 -13.53
CA ARG A 350 8.24 -21.26 -12.74
C ARG A 350 7.55 -20.50 -11.59
N PRO A 351 6.22 -20.66 -11.38
CA PRO A 351 5.53 -19.99 -10.28
C PRO A 351 6.18 -20.25 -8.91
N GLY A 352 6.29 -19.21 -8.07
CA GLY A 352 6.90 -19.30 -6.75
C GLY A 352 8.44 -19.27 -6.73
N THR A 353 9.08 -18.89 -7.83
CA THR A 353 10.56 -18.81 -7.93
C THR A 353 11.09 -17.39 -8.05
N ASP A 354 10.24 -16.39 -7.81
CA ASP A 354 10.52 -14.95 -7.92
C ASP A 354 11.68 -14.52 -7.01
N ILE A 355 11.78 -15.06 -5.80
CA ILE A 355 12.90 -14.77 -4.88
C ILE A 355 14.23 -15.25 -5.47
N ALA A 356 14.25 -16.38 -6.17
CA ALA A 356 15.45 -16.87 -6.85
C ALA A 356 15.84 -15.95 -8.01
N PHE A 357 14.87 -15.51 -8.80
CA PHE A 357 15.07 -14.53 -9.86
C PHE A 357 15.64 -13.21 -9.32
N LEU A 358 15.00 -12.63 -8.29
CA LEU A 358 15.40 -11.35 -7.70
C LEU A 358 16.75 -11.44 -6.97
N GLY A 359 17.03 -12.55 -6.27
CA GLY A 359 18.33 -12.81 -5.66
C GLY A 359 19.43 -12.95 -6.71
N GLY A 360 19.14 -13.61 -7.84
CA GLY A 360 20.04 -13.69 -8.99
C GLY A 360 20.32 -12.33 -9.62
N LEU A 361 19.29 -11.50 -9.79
CA LEU A 361 19.41 -10.13 -10.29
C LEU A 361 20.27 -9.25 -9.37
N ALA A 362 20.03 -9.31 -8.06
CA ALA A 362 20.85 -8.61 -7.06
C ALA A 362 22.32 -9.05 -7.14
N LYS A 363 22.58 -10.37 -7.15
CA LYS A 363 23.93 -10.91 -7.30
C LYS A 363 24.58 -10.46 -8.60
N TYR A 364 23.86 -10.54 -9.72
CA TYR A 364 24.37 -10.14 -11.03
C TYR A 364 24.77 -8.66 -11.05
N ALA A 365 23.95 -7.78 -10.48
CA ALA A 365 24.27 -6.36 -10.37
C ALA A 365 25.53 -6.12 -9.53
N MET A 366 25.70 -6.86 -8.43
CA MET A 366 26.87 -6.77 -7.55
C MET A 366 28.15 -7.28 -8.23
N ASP A 367 28.11 -8.48 -8.81
CA ASP A 367 29.26 -9.13 -9.45
C ASP A 367 29.78 -8.34 -10.65
N ASN A 368 28.89 -7.64 -11.37
CA ASN A 368 29.21 -6.84 -12.55
C ASN A 368 29.43 -5.35 -12.25
N SER A 369 29.46 -4.95 -10.97
CA SER A 369 29.62 -3.54 -10.56
C SER A 369 28.59 -2.59 -11.19
N LEU A 370 27.35 -3.06 -11.34
CA LEU A 370 26.20 -2.30 -11.85
C LEU A 370 25.32 -1.71 -10.75
N TRP A 371 25.69 -1.87 -9.48
CA TRP A 371 25.05 -1.24 -8.32
C TRP A 371 25.64 0.15 -8.05
N GLN A 372 24.94 1.01 -7.31
CA GLN A 372 25.38 2.37 -6.99
C GLN A 372 26.10 2.47 -5.63
N PRO A 373 27.45 2.62 -5.57
CA PRO A 373 28.16 2.55 -4.30
C PRO A 373 27.87 3.68 -3.33
N GLU A 374 27.79 4.91 -3.84
CA GLU A 374 27.50 6.08 -3.01
C GLU A 374 26.06 6.03 -2.47
N TYR A 375 25.10 5.61 -3.30
CA TYR A 375 23.72 5.44 -2.87
C TYR A 375 23.62 4.38 -1.78
N VAL A 376 24.17 3.19 -2.03
CA VAL A 376 24.12 2.07 -1.08
C VAL A 376 24.79 2.41 0.24
N LEU A 377 25.96 3.07 0.23
CA LEU A 377 26.66 3.43 1.46
C LEU A 377 25.88 4.44 2.32
N ASN A 378 25.23 5.42 1.70
CA ASN A 378 24.65 6.58 2.38
C ASN A 378 23.15 6.45 2.68
N PHE A 379 22.39 5.76 1.84
CA PHE A 379 20.93 5.70 1.91
C PHE A 379 20.39 4.32 2.28
N THR A 380 21.28 3.37 2.60
CA THR A 380 20.89 2.05 3.08
C THR A 380 21.63 1.69 4.38
N ASN A 381 21.20 0.60 5.00
CA ASN A 381 21.85 0.01 6.17
C ASN A 381 23.12 -0.79 5.84
N ALA A 382 23.64 -0.76 4.60
CA ALA A 382 24.78 -1.58 4.17
C ALA A 382 26.01 -1.51 5.11
N SER A 383 26.25 -0.33 5.70
CA SER A 383 27.36 -0.10 6.63
C SER A 383 27.11 -0.55 8.06
N TYR A 384 25.90 -0.98 8.42
CA TYR A 384 25.53 -1.27 9.80
C TYR A 384 26.08 -2.65 10.21
N LEU A 385 26.59 -2.74 11.43
CA LEU A 385 27.13 -4.00 11.96
C LEU A 385 26.01 -4.86 12.53
N MET A 386 25.85 -6.07 12.01
CA MET A 386 24.91 -7.07 12.50
C MET A 386 25.35 -7.65 13.84
N ASP A 387 24.41 -8.10 14.66
CA ASP A 387 24.73 -8.86 15.87
C ASP A 387 25.64 -10.08 15.54
N PRO A 388 26.70 -10.34 16.32
CA PRO A 388 27.61 -11.47 16.06
C PRO A 388 26.94 -12.86 16.07
N ALA A 389 25.81 -13.02 16.75
CA ALA A 389 25.04 -14.27 16.75
C ALA A 389 24.20 -14.46 15.48
N PHE A 390 23.98 -13.40 14.69
CA PHE A 390 23.30 -13.51 13.41
C PHE A 390 24.05 -14.47 12.48
N SER A 391 23.36 -15.50 12.02
CA SER A 391 23.92 -16.42 11.04
C SER A 391 22.82 -17.07 10.21
N PHE A 392 23.22 -17.61 9.06
CA PHE A 392 22.37 -18.32 8.14
C PHE A 392 23.07 -19.61 7.71
N ASP A 393 22.38 -20.75 7.87
CA ASP A 393 22.90 -22.05 7.44
C ASP A 393 22.34 -22.41 6.06
N ALA A 394 23.21 -22.35 5.05
CA ALA A 394 22.86 -22.67 3.68
C ALA A 394 22.43 -24.12 3.45
N SER A 395 22.83 -25.05 4.32
CA SER A 395 22.50 -26.47 4.17
C SER A 395 21.07 -26.80 4.61
N SER A 396 20.59 -26.14 5.66
CA SER A 396 19.20 -26.25 6.13
C SER A 396 18.26 -25.20 5.52
N GLY A 397 18.80 -24.08 5.05
CA GLY A 397 18.01 -22.92 4.60
C GLY A 397 17.42 -22.09 5.74
N ALA A 398 17.86 -22.33 6.98
CA ALA A 398 17.35 -21.64 8.17
C ALA A 398 18.32 -20.55 8.65
N PHE A 399 17.74 -19.46 9.15
CA PHE A 399 18.49 -18.48 9.95
C PHE A 399 18.70 -19.00 11.39
N PHE A 400 19.64 -18.40 12.11
CA PHE A 400 19.78 -18.63 13.54
C PHE A 400 18.47 -18.27 14.28
N GLY A 401 18.11 -19.10 15.25
CA GLY A 401 16.87 -18.96 16.03
C GLY A 401 15.68 -19.79 15.53
N TRP A 402 15.84 -20.64 14.51
CA TRP A 402 14.75 -21.50 14.03
C TRP A 402 14.37 -22.59 15.04
N ASP A 403 13.10 -22.63 15.44
CA ASP A 403 12.51 -23.74 16.19
C ASP A 403 11.64 -24.61 15.27
N PRO A 404 12.08 -25.85 14.93
CA PRO A 404 11.34 -26.73 14.04
C PRO A 404 10.05 -27.29 14.66
N MET A 405 9.86 -27.21 15.98
CA MET A 405 8.67 -27.72 16.66
C MET A 405 7.50 -26.73 16.58
N THR A 406 7.79 -25.44 16.73
CA THR A 406 6.80 -24.36 16.64
C THR A 406 6.68 -23.80 15.23
N GLY A 407 7.71 -23.96 14.40
CA GLY A 407 7.78 -23.33 13.09
C GLY A 407 8.03 -21.82 13.16
N THR A 408 8.69 -21.34 14.22
CA THR A 408 8.93 -19.91 14.47
C THR A 408 10.42 -19.59 14.63
N TYR A 409 10.76 -18.31 14.57
CA TYR A 409 12.12 -17.82 14.79
C TYR A 409 12.23 -17.01 16.08
N ASP A 410 13.27 -17.26 16.87
CA ASP A 410 13.82 -16.30 17.81
C ASP A 410 14.68 -15.27 17.06
N LYS A 411 14.12 -14.06 16.91
CA LYS A 411 14.71 -12.97 16.12
C LYS A 411 15.64 -12.07 16.94
N THR A 412 15.96 -12.41 18.19
CA THR A 412 16.78 -11.55 19.08
C THR A 412 18.12 -11.17 18.45
N SER A 413 18.72 -12.08 17.68
CA SER A 413 20.00 -11.86 16.98
C SER A 413 19.87 -11.10 15.65
N TRP A 414 18.66 -10.76 15.17
CA TRP A 414 18.48 -10.14 13.86
C TRP A 414 18.60 -8.60 13.90
N GLY A 415 19.07 -8.06 15.02
CA GLY A 415 19.34 -6.64 15.22
C GLY A 415 20.76 -6.23 14.79
N TYR A 416 21.02 -4.93 14.95
CA TYR A 416 22.35 -4.35 14.80
C TYR A 416 23.04 -4.22 16.14
N GLN A 417 24.37 -4.16 16.10
CA GLN A 417 25.17 -3.67 17.22
C GLN A 417 24.86 -2.18 17.44
N THR A 418 24.76 -1.76 18.70
CA THR A 418 24.38 -0.39 19.06
C THR A 418 25.36 0.19 20.07
N ASP A 419 25.84 1.41 19.85
CA ASP A 419 26.80 2.09 20.73
C ASP A 419 26.14 3.17 21.62
N GLY A 420 24.82 3.10 21.77
CA GLY A 420 24.02 4.00 22.60
C GLY A 420 22.66 4.29 22.00
N PHE A 421 22.06 5.39 22.46
CA PHE A 421 20.76 5.85 22.01
C PHE A 421 20.82 7.34 21.69
N ASP A 422 20.27 7.71 20.54
CA ASP A 422 19.97 9.10 20.23
C ASP A 422 18.63 9.43 20.88
N THR A 423 18.66 10.38 21.82
CA THR A 423 17.46 10.89 22.50
C THR A 423 17.12 12.26 21.94
N TRP A 424 15.83 12.53 21.77
CA TRP A 424 15.37 13.83 21.31
C TRP A 424 15.91 14.94 22.23
N ASN A 425 16.47 16.01 21.65
CA ASN A 425 17.13 17.07 22.43
C ASN A 425 16.08 18.02 23.05
N MET A 426 15.77 17.79 24.33
CA MET A 426 14.75 18.54 25.09
C MET A 426 15.36 19.31 26.27
N ARG A 427 16.59 19.83 26.11
CA ARG A 427 17.18 20.81 27.06
C ARG A 427 16.27 22.04 27.18
N PHE A 428 16.49 22.89 28.19
CA PHE A 428 15.60 24.02 28.54
C PHE A 428 15.41 25.08 27.42
N ASP A 429 16.04 24.87 26.26
CA ASP A 429 16.03 25.64 25.02
C ASP A 429 16.13 24.74 23.75
N GLY A 430 15.97 23.42 23.88
CA GLY A 430 16.08 22.45 22.78
C GLY A 430 14.85 22.45 21.85
N GLU A 431 15.04 21.90 20.65
CA GLU A 431 14.05 21.81 19.55
C GLU A 431 12.69 21.26 20.00
N PHE A 432 12.68 20.37 20.99
CA PHE A 432 11.47 19.75 21.52
C PHE A 432 11.16 20.12 22.97
N SER A 433 11.68 21.24 23.49
CA SER A 433 11.42 21.68 24.88
C SER A 433 9.93 21.86 25.21
N TRP A 434 9.07 22.10 24.20
CA TRP A 434 7.62 22.23 24.33
C TRP A 434 6.93 20.99 24.93
N VAL A 435 7.51 19.80 24.81
CA VAL A 435 6.94 18.57 25.40
C VAL A 435 7.00 18.54 26.93
N ARG A 436 7.76 19.45 27.53
CA ARG A 436 7.81 19.69 28.99
C ARG A 436 6.90 20.86 29.41
N GLY A 437 6.10 21.38 28.48
CA GLY A 437 5.17 22.47 28.72
C GLY A 437 4.02 22.07 29.65
N GLU A 438 3.45 23.06 30.32
CA GLU A 438 2.29 22.88 31.21
C GLU A 438 1.11 22.31 30.41
N GLY A 439 0.58 21.15 30.82
CA GLY A 439 -0.55 20.47 30.18
C GLY A 439 -0.19 19.40 29.15
N VAL A 440 1.09 19.18 28.85
CA VAL A 440 1.53 18.03 28.04
C VAL A 440 1.61 16.78 28.93
N PRO A 441 0.97 15.65 28.57
CA PRO A 441 1.07 14.40 29.34
C PRO A 441 2.54 13.94 29.49
N ALA A 442 2.86 13.23 30.57
CA ALA A 442 4.17 12.58 30.68
C ALA A 442 4.18 11.31 29.82
N TRP A 443 5.19 11.15 28.95
CA TRP A 443 5.37 9.97 28.10
C TRP A 443 6.86 9.62 28.02
N ALA A 444 7.17 8.36 27.70
CA ALA A 444 8.53 7.89 27.51
C ALA A 444 9.16 8.62 26.32
N VAL A 445 10.33 9.24 26.53
CA VAL A 445 11.04 9.97 25.49
C VAL A 445 11.44 8.99 24.39
N PRO A 446 11.16 9.25 23.10
CA PRO A 446 11.60 8.39 22.02
C PRO A 446 13.12 8.43 21.99
N SER A 447 13.70 7.27 22.22
CA SER A 447 15.10 7.00 21.95
C SER A 447 15.16 6.09 20.74
N GLN A 448 16.08 6.39 19.82
CA GLN A 448 16.43 5.44 18.76
C GLN A 448 17.82 4.88 19.04
N PRO A 449 18.00 3.56 18.96
CA PRO A 449 19.32 2.96 19.12
C PRO A 449 20.24 3.48 18.02
N ARG A 450 21.42 3.96 18.40
CA ARG A 450 22.42 4.39 17.45
C ARG A 450 23.21 3.16 17.01
N CYS A 451 22.99 2.76 15.76
CA CYS A 451 23.61 1.56 15.20
C CYS A 451 25.09 1.81 14.90
N GLU A 452 25.94 0.86 15.24
CA GLU A 452 27.35 0.89 14.86
C GLU A 452 27.52 0.71 13.36
N ARG A 453 28.49 1.45 12.77
CA ARG A 453 28.69 1.49 11.33
C ARG A 453 30.15 1.32 10.95
N ASN A 454 30.40 0.57 9.89
CA ASN A 454 31.69 0.53 9.20
C ASN A 454 31.52 0.98 7.74
N ILE A 455 31.99 2.21 7.46
CA ILE A 455 31.84 2.86 6.14
C ILE A 455 32.74 2.27 5.04
N THR A 456 33.72 1.42 5.41
CA THR A 456 34.58 0.75 4.42
C THR A 456 33.90 -0.43 3.75
N LEU A 457 32.79 -0.91 4.33
CA LEU A 457 32.05 -2.10 3.89
C LEU A 457 32.91 -3.39 3.84
N GLN A 458 34.04 -3.43 4.55
CA GLN A 458 34.94 -4.60 4.61
C GLN A 458 34.77 -5.43 5.87
N ASP A 459 34.05 -4.93 6.88
CA ASP A 459 33.83 -5.66 8.12
C ASP A 459 32.91 -6.87 7.86
N PRO A 460 33.29 -8.10 8.26
CA PRO A 460 32.43 -9.27 8.10
C PRO A 460 31.07 -9.15 8.79
N ALA A 461 30.95 -8.30 9.81
CA ALA A 461 29.67 -8.03 10.47
C ALA A 461 28.79 -7.02 9.72
N CYS A 462 29.30 -6.29 8.71
CA CYS A 462 28.47 -5.38 7.93
C CYS A 462 27.31 -6.11 7.26
N ALA A 463 26.12 -5.50 7.28
CA ALA A 463 24.96 -5.97 6.52
C ALA A 463 25.28 -6.18 5.04
N TRP A 464 26.15 -5.35 4.45
CA TRP A 464 26.67 -5.51 3.09
C TRP A 464 27.37 -6.86 2.87
N VAL A 465 28.31 -7.22 3.73
CA VAL A 465 29.07 -8.48 3.60
C VAL A 465 28.16 -9.67 3.85
N ARG A 466 27.24 -9.57 4.82
CA ARG A 466 26.22 -10.61 5.07
C ARG A 466 25.29 -10.82 3.88
N LEU A 467 24.89 -9.75 3.19
CA LEU A 467 24.11 -9.83 1.96
C LEU A 467 24.89 -10.55 0.85
N GLN A 468 26.17 -10.20 0.67
CA GLN A 468 27.06 -10.88 -0.30
C GLN A 468 27.18 -12.38 -0.02
N GLU A 469 27.42 -12.76 1.24
CA GLU A 469 27.49 -14.15 1.68
C GLU A 469 26.17 -14.90 1.42
N PHE A 470 25.04 -14.28 1.75
CA PHE A 470 23.72 -14.85 1.52
C PHE A 470 23.43 -15.06 0.03
N LEU A 471 23.76 -14.07 -0.81
CA LEU A 471 23.49 -14.09 -2.25
C LEU A 471 24.46 -14.95 -3.03
N ALA A 472 25.62 -15.35 -2.48
CA ALA A 472 26.63 -16.14 -3.18
C ALA A 472 26.10 -17.43 -3.85
N ARG A 473 24.98 -17.97 -3.33
CA ARG A 473 24.31 -19.20 -3.81
C ARG A 473 23.38 -18.98 -5.01
N TYR A 474 23.12 -17.73 -5.39
CA TYR A 474 22.18 -17.35 -6.46
C TYR A 474 22.91 -17.14 -7.79
N ASP A 475 23.87 -18.00 -8.13
CA ASP A 475 24.55 -17.94 -9.43
C ASP A 475 23.58 -18.19 -10.60
N LEU A 476 23.96 -17.75 -11.79
CA LEU A 476 23.11 -17.81 -12.98
C LEU A 476 22.63 -19.24 -13.32
N ASP A 477 23.46 -20.27 -13.10
CA ASP A 477 23.12 -21.64 -13.46
C ASP A 477 22.12 -22.23 -12.46
N THR A 478 22.33 -21.96 -11.17
CA THR A 478 21.39 -22.32 -10.10
C THR A 478 20.04 -21.63 -10.31
N VAL A 479 20.04 -20.32 -10.59
CA VAL A 479 18.79 -19.56 -10.79
C VAL A 479 18.07 -19.97 -12.06
N ALA A 480 18.79 -20.20 -13.18
CA ALA A 480 18.22 -20.76 -14.41
C ALA A 480 17.50 -22.09 -14.14
N THR A 481 18.14 -22.98 -13.37
CA THR A 481 17.57 -24.28 -13.01
C THR A 481 16.35 -24.14 -12.12
N VAL A 482 16.40 -23.29 -11.09
CA VAL A 482 15.28 -23.09 -10.15
C VAL A 482 14.10 -22.42 -10.85
N CYS A 483 14.33 -21.37 -11.63
CA CYS A 483 13.28 -20.65 -12.34
C CYS A 483 12.76 -21.41 -13.56
N GLY A 484 13.49 -22.41 -14.06
CA GLY A 484 13.13 -23.13 -15.29
C GLY A 484 13.29 -22.28 -16.55
N VAL A 485 14.23 -21.33 -16.53
CA VAL A 485 14.47 -20.36 -17.61
C VAL A 485 15.85 -20.60 -18.21
N GLU A 486 15.99 -20.39 -19.51
CA GLU A 486 17.28 -20.48 -20.17
C GLU A 486 18.25 -19.40 -19.66
N ARG A 487 19.50 -19.79 -19.42
CA ARG A 487 20.52 -18.95 -18.79
C ARG A 487 20.78 -17.65 -19.56
N SER A 488 20.88 -17.70 -20.89
CA SER A 488 21.13 -16.52 -21.71
C SER A 488 19.94 -15.53 -21.70
N LEU A 489 18.70 -16.02 -21.59
CA LEU A 489 17.53 -15.17 -21.39
C LEU A 489 17.58 -14.45 -20.03
N LEU A 490 17.95 -15.15 -18.94
CA LEU A 490 18.15 -14.51 -17.65
C LEU A 490 19.26 -13.46 -17.69
N GLU A 491 20.42 -13.78 -18.29
CA GLU A 491 21.55 -12.87 -18.42
C GLU A 491 21.16 -11.61 -19.21
N ARG A 492 20.36 -11.75 -20.28
CA ARG A 492 19.80 -10.61 -21.03
C ARG A 492 18.86 -9.76 -20.19
N ALA A 493 17.93 -10.37 -19.46
CA ALA A 493 16.99 -9.64 -18.60
C ALA A 493 17.71 -8.92 -17.45
N TYR A 494 18.66 -9.59 -16.79
CA TYR A 494 19.45 -9.01 -15.72
C TYR A 494 20.34 -7.88 -16.22
N GLY A 495 21.03 -8.05 -17.35
CA GLY A 495 21.82 -6.99 -17.96
C GLY A 495 20.98 -5.75 -18.29
N ALA A 496 19.78 -5.95 -18.85
CA ALA A 496 18.88 -4.86 -19.20
C ALA A 496 18.36 -4.09 -17.98
N PHE A 497 17.95 -4.77 -16.90
CA PHE A 497 17.45 -4.09 -15.71
C PHE A 497 18.58 -3.53 -14.83
N ALA A 498 19.66 -4.28 -14.62
CA ALA A 498 20.78 -3.81 -13.80
C ALA A 498 21.51 -2.61 -14.42
N ALA A 499 21.39 -2.38 -15.74
CA ALA A 499 21.91 -1.18 -16.39
C ALA A 499 21.30 0.12 -15.83
N THR A 500 20.12 0.06 -15.18
CA THR A 500 19.52 1.25 -14.54
C THR A 500 20.29 1.69 -13.30
N GLY A 501 21.24 0.89 -12.80
CA GLY A 501 22.11 1.31 -11.70
C GLY A 501 23.18 2.34 -12.10
N ALA A 502 23.20 2.80 -13.34
CA ALA A 502 23.91 4.03 -13.69
C ALA A 502 23.31 5.24 -12.92
N VAL A 503 24.12 6.26 -12.61
CA VAL A 503 23.68 7.43 -11.82
C VAL A 503 22.49 8.17 -12.45
N GLU A 504 22.48 8.27 -13.78
CA GLU A 504 21.38 8.87 -14.56
C GLU A 504 20.32 7.83 -14.98
N GLY A 505 20.48 6.57 -14.53
CA GLY A 505 19.57 5.48 -14.83
C GLY A 505 18.36 5.49 -13.90
N ALA A 506 17.23 4.99 -14.42
CA ALA A 506 16.02 4.79 -13.63
C ALA A 506 15.34 3.50 -14.07
N GLY A 507 15.13 2.60 -13.12
CA GLY A 507 14.39 1.35 -13.32
C GLY A 507 13.13 1.32 -12.48
N LYS A 508 12.00 0.96 -13.09
CA LYS A 508 10.72 0.85 -12.38
C LYS A 508 10.29 -0.59 -12.23
N VAL A 509 9.88 -0.96 -11.03
CA VAL A 509 9.25 -2.27 -10.77
C VAL A 509 7.74 -2.09 -10.61
N LEU A 510 6.98 -2.88 -11.36
CA LEU A 510 5.55 -3.00 -11.16
C LEU A 510 5.20 -4.43 -10.74
N ALA A 511 4.82 -4.61 -9.49
CA ALA A 511 4.48 -5.91 -8.90
C ALA A 511 2.98 -6.17 -8.98
N GLY A 512 2.59 -7.40 -9.27
CA GLY A 512 1.18 -7.83 -9.28
C GLY A 512 0.87 -8.90 -8.24
N PRO A 513 -0.37 -9.39 -8.20
CA PRO A 513 -0.78 -10.49 -7.32
C PRO A 513 0.07 -11.74 -7.49
N GLY A 514 0.58 -12.00 -8.71
CA GLY A 514 1.43 -13.17 -8.99
C GLY A 514 2.74 -13.17 -8.21
N LEU A 515 3.27 -12.01 -7.81
CA LEU A 515 4.49 -11.93 -6.98
C LEU A 515 4.23 -12.28 -5.51
N VAL A 516 3.05 -11.93 -5.00
CA VAL A 516 2.79 -11.82 -3.55
C VAL A 516 1.76 -12.79 -2.99
N GLN A 517 0.94 -13.44 -3.81
CA GLN A 517 -0.08 -14.40 -3.37
C GLN A 517 0.51 -15.79 -3.08
N HIS A 518 1.64 -15.82 -2.37
CA HIS A 518 2.41 -17.02 -2.01
C HIS A 518 2.80 -16.94 -0.54
N GLY A 519 3.14 -18.07 0.10
CA GLY A 519 3.59 -18.09 1.49
C GLY A 519 4.86 -17.26 1.77
N THR A 520 5.59 -16.90 0.72
CA THR A 520 6.82 -16.06 0.77
C THR A 520 6.64 -14.71 0.07
N GLY A 521 5.41 -14.27 -0.20
CA GLY A 521 5.12 -13.08 -1.00
C GLY A 521 5.73 -11.78 -0.46
N ALA A 522 5.69 -11.58 0.86
CA ALA A 522 6.35 -10.43 1.50
C ALA A 522 7.86 -10.42 1.27
N GLN A 523 8.50 -11.60 1.30
CA GLN A 523 9.93 -11.75 1.03
C GLN A 523 10.27 -11.51 -0.45
N ALA A 524 9.37 -11.86 -1.38
CA ALA A 524 9.53 -11.53 -2.79
C ALA A 524 9.44 -10.01 -3.03
N ALA A 525 8.49 -9.32 -2.39
CA ALA A 525 8.40 -7.86 -2.41
C ALA A 525 9.64 -7.19 -1.78
N ARG A 526 10.13 -7.72 -0.65
CA ARG A 526 11.42 -7.31 -0.05
C ARG A 526 12.57 -7.45 -1.02
N ALA A 527 12.70 -8.60 -1.69
CA ALA A 527 13.79 -8.84 -2.63
C ALA A 527 13.76 -7.84 -3.80
N ALA A 528 12.57 -7.50 -4.31
CA ALA A 528 12.42 -6.48 -5.34
C ALA A 528 12.81 -5.07 -4.84
N ALA A 529 12.40 -4.71 -3.62
CA ALA A 529 12.80 -3.45 -2.99
C ALA A 529 14.32 -3.37 -2.73
N VAL A 530 14.96 -4.47 -2.32
CA VAL A 530 16.42 -4.54 -2.16
C VAL A 530 17.13 -4.35 -3.50
N VAL A 531 16.65 -4.97 -4.58
CA VAL A 531 17.20 -4.73 -5.95
C VAL A 531 17.11 -3.24 -6.30
N GLN A 532 15.98 -2.59 -6.03
CA GLN A 532 15.83 -1.16 -6.30
C GLN A 532 16.78 -0.29 -5.48
N LEU A 533 17.02 -0.63 -4.21
CA LEU A 533 18.02 0.07 -3.37
C LEU A 533 19.46 -0.15 -3.87
N LEU A 534 19.80 -1.35 -4.33
CA LEU A 534 21.12 -1.64 -4.90
C LEU A 534 21.40 -0.81 -6.16
N LEU A 535 20.37 -0.64 -6.99
CA LEU A 535 20.45 0.12 -8.24
C LEU A 535 20.23 1.63 -8.05
N GLY A 536 19.96 2.11 -6.83
CA GLY A 536 19.69 3.53 -6.58
C GLY A 536 18.38 4.04 -7.20
N ASN A 537 17.44 3.14 -7.50
CA ASN A 537 16.19 3.47 -8.19
C ASN A 537 15.10 4.02 -7.25
N ILE A 538 15.29 4.06 -5.92
CA ILE A 538 14.28 4.57 -4.99
C ILE A 538 14.44 6.09 -4.82
N GLY A 539 13.35 6.84 -5.04
CA GLY A 539 13.31 8.30 -4.87
C GLY A 539 13.70 9.11 -6.12
N VAL A 540 13.82 8.46 -7.28
CA VAL A 540 14.13 9.12 -8.57
C VAL A 540 12.95 9.01 -9.55
N PRO A 541 12.72 10.02 -10.43
CA PRO A 541 11.72 9.92 -11.49
C PRO A 541 11.96 8.72 -12.40
N GLY A 542 10.91 7.97 -12.73
CA GLY A 542 11.01 6.74 -13.52
C GLY A 542 11.55 5.53 -12.75
N GLY A 543 11.80 5.71 -11.45
CA GLY A 543 12.28 4.68 -10.54
C GLY A 543 11.17 3.99 -9.75
N GLY A 544 11.55 3.42 -8.61
CA GLY A 544 10.61 2.99 -7.58
C GLY A 544 9.97 1.61 -7.79
N ILE A 545 9.14 1.21 -6.84
CA ILE A 545 8.37 -0.03 -6.88
C ILE A 545 6.90 0.26 -6.54
N SER A 546 5.98 -0.25 -7.35
CA SER A 546 4.53 -0.05 -7.17
C SER A 546 3.75 -1.36 -7.26
N TYR A 547 2.64 -1.46 -6.53
CA TYR A 547 1.74 -2.62 -6.61
C TYR A 547 0.50 -2.40 -7.47
N LEU A 548 0.32 -3.28 -8.45
CA LEU A 548 -0.75 -3.29 -9.45
C LEU A 548 -1.95 -4.18 -9.08
N GLY A 549 -2.24 -4.36 -7.79
CA GLY A 549 -3.48 -5.03 -7.38
C GLY A 549 -4.68 -4.09 -7.43
N GLY A 550 -5.71 -4.47 -8.18
CA GLY A 550 -6.99 -3.78 -8.19
C GLY A 550 -7.82 -3.98 -6.91
N ARG A 551 -8.99 -3.36 -6.88
CA ARG A 551 -10.08 -3.82 -6.01
C ARG A 551 -10.44 -5.22 -6.55
N CYS A 552 -10.53 -6.26 -5.70
CA CYS A 552 -10.91 -7.59 -6.17
C CYS A 552 -12.27 -7.50 -6.89
N GLU A 553 -12.34 -8.03 -8.11
CA GLU A 553 -13.61 -8.36 -8.78
C GLU A 553 -13.83 -9.86 -8.77
#